data_AF-A0A151IVQ4-F1
#
_entry.id   AF-A0A151IVQ4-F1
#
_cell.length_a   1.000
_cell.length_b   1.000
_cell.length_c   1.000
_cell.angle_alpha   90.00
_cell.angle_beta   90.00
_cell.angle_gamma   90.00
#
_symmetry.space_group_name_H-M   'P 1'
#
loop_
_entity.id
_entity.type
_entity.pdbx_description
1 polymer ?
#
loop_
_entity_poly.entity_id
_entity_poly.type
_entity_poly.pdbx_seq_one_letter_code
_entity_poly.pdbx_strand_id
1 'polypeptide(L)'
;MHALLLGVVYAFCEIWFGSEHHQSRWYLGLRENEISNRLQNLMPTSEITRLPSSIKKRSMWKASELRSFLLYYSLPVFKNIMQSKYYRHWFLLVYSFHLLLNNKATLTDIDKAECAIKKFVQHTEILYCTEYLTFNMHLLLHIPQYVKYWGAPWDSSAFMFEHGNGVLLKLFRGTQSVVNQIFKSYDYIMKIKKDSVEIFNEDSSKPATHLIEGARYSVQKCIQESALTFIRSGVLFELTPQMRIALENCLLQPILSENIEYQIQSFNRFIWKGSLYHTAAYERLKKRDNCITQLIDGRFFQINRVLYITKLRQSVLMGQELLPTNEVLVKDSTLNIQSNVFIHVVKLSVTSVNCIPMQ
;
A
#
# COMPACT_ATOMS: atom_id res chain seq x y z
N MET A 1 -1.06 17.83 1.99
CA MET A 1 -0.44 17.63 0.66
C MET A 1 0.67 18.66 0.40
N HIS A 2 0.33 19.95 0.32
CA HIS A 2 1.26 21.02 -0.08
C HIS A 2 2.41 21.24 0.90
N ALA A 3 2.15 21.49 2.18
CA ALA A 3 3.21 21.78 3.15
C ALA A 3 4.23 20.64 3.29
N LEU A 4 3.76 19.41 3.52
CA LEU A 4 4.63 18.26 3.72
C LEU A 4 5.22 17.71 2.42
N LEU A 5 4.39 17.31 1.45
CA LEU A 5 4.84 16.47 0.34
C LEU A 5 5.49 17.32 -0.74
N LEU A 6 4.75 18.28 -1.30
CA LEU A 6 5.26 19.18 -2.35
C LEU A 6 6.18 20.27 -1.78
N GLY A 7 6.11 20.53 -0.48
CA GLY A 7 6.98 21.46 0.22
C GLY A 7 8.23 20.75 0.73
N VAL A 8 8.14 20.13 1.91
CA VAL A 8 9.31 19.57 2.60
C VAL A 8 9.93 18.37 1.89
N VAL A 9 9.15 17.34 1.57
CA VAL A 9 9.69 16.10 0.97
C VAL A 9 10.32 16.38 -0.40
N TYR A 10 9.63 17.17 -1.23
CA TYR A 10 10.17 17.59 -2.52
C TYR A 10 11.44 18.43 -2.37
N ALA A 11 11.47 19.39 -1.45
CA ALA A 11 12.67 20.19 -1.20
C ALA A 11 13.87 19.31 -0.79
N PHE A 12 13.67 18.33 0.11
CA PHE A 12 14.75 17.41 0.49
C PHE A 12 15.24 16.55 -0.68
N CYS A 13 14.34 16.12 -1.58
CA CYS A 13 14.76 15.47 -2.82
C CYS A 13 15.66 16.39 -3.67
N GLU A 14 15.35 17.67 -3.81
CA GLU A 14 16.24 18.61 -4.51
C GLU A 14 17.55 18.87 -3.76
N ILE A 15 17.53 18.97 -2.42
CA ILE A 15 18.74 19.13 -1.61
C ILE A 15 19.72 17.96 -1.81
N TRP A 16 19.22 16.73 -1.90
CA TRP A 16 20.08 15.56 -2.03
C TRP A 16 20.54 15.28 -3.46
N PHE A 17 19.77 15.68 -4.47
CA PHE A 17 20.02 15.32 -5.88
C PHE A 17 20.24 16.51 -6.81
N GLY A 18 20.16 17.73 -6.31
CA GLY A 18 20.46 18.96 -7.04
C GLY A 18 21.96 19.07 -7.33
N SER A 19 22.32 19.28 -8.59
CA SER A 19 23.72 19.37 -9.02
C SER A 19 24.48 20.51 -8.35
N GLU A 20 23.79 21.57 -7.95
CA GLU A 20 24.33 22.69 -7.18
C GLU A 20 24.93 22.28 -5.83
N HIS A 21 24.54 21.12 -5.29
CA HIS A 21 25.04 20.61 -4.02
C HIS A 21 26.16 19.56 -4.18
N HIS A 22 26.78 19.42 -5.36
CA HIS A 22 27.71 18.33 -5.62
C HIS A 22 28.93 18.27 -4.67
N GLN A 23 29.30 19.40 -4.04
CA GLN A 23 30.37 19.49 -3.03
C GLN A 23 29.89 19.18 -1.61
N SER A 24 28.58 19.20 -1.38
CA SER A 24 27.98 19.03 -0.06
C SER A 24 28.03 17.58 0.39
N ARG A 25 28.26 17.38 1.69
CA ARG A 25 28.36 16.04 2.30
C ARG A 25 27.08 15.22 2.21
N TRP A 26 25.93 15.85 2.03
CA TRP A 26 24.62 15.20 1.89
C TRP A 26 24.24 14.84 0.45
N TYR A 27 25.08 15.20 -0.53
CA TYR A 27 24.78 14.94 -1.93
C TYR A 27 24.77 13.45 -2.27
N LEU A 28 23.72 13.02 -2.96
CA LEU A 28 23.46 11.64 -3.36
C LEU A 28 23.47 11.43 -4.88
N GLY A 29 23.70 12.48 -5.68
CA GLY A 29 23.64 12.38 -7.14
C GLY A 29 24.64 11.38 -7.74
N LEU A 30 25.80 11.16 -7.11
CA LEU A 30 26.76 10.13 -7.55
C LEU A 30 26.20 8.69 -7.45
N ARG A 31 25.21 8.46 -6.59
CA ARG A 31 24.57 7.15 -6.35
C ARG A 31 23.14 7.11 -6.87
N GLU A 32 22.74 8.07 -7.71
CA GLU A 32 21.37 8.21 -8.21
C GLU A 32 20.89 6.98 -9.02
N ASN A 33 21.80 6.33 -9.77
CA ASN A 33 21.52 5.09 -10.49
C ASN A 33 21.19 3.94 -9.53
N GLU A 34 22.00 3.77 -8.47
CA GLU A 34 21.75 2.72 -7.48
C GLU A 34 20.44 2.95 -6.72
N ILE A 35 20.17 4.20 -6.33
CA ILE A 35 18.93 4.61 -5.66
C ILE A 35 17.72 4.36 -6.57
N SER A 36 17.84 4.71 -7.85
CA SER A 36 16.80 4.43 -8.87
C SER A 36 16.52 2.94 -9.01
N ASN A 37 17.58 2.13 -9.09
CA ASN A 37 17.45 0.68 -9.21
C ASN A 37 16.78 0.08 -7.97
N ARG A 38 17.18 0.52 -6.76
CA ARG A 38 16.53 0.09 -5.51
C ARG A 38 15.04 0.46 -5.51
N LEU A 39 14.68 1.69 -5.87
CA LEU A 39 13.29 2.13 -5.95
C LEU A 39 12.48 1.28 -6.93
N GLN A 40 12.98 1.08 -8.14
CA GLN A 40 12.27 0.35 -9.20
C GLN A 40 12.11 -1.14 -8.92
N ASN A 41 12.97 -1.71 -8.08
CA ASN A 41 12.89 -3.10 -7.64
C ASN A 41 11.97 -3.31 -6.43
N LEU A 42 11.45 -2.24 -5.80
CA LEU A 42 10.44 -2.38 -4.76
C LEU A 42 9.12 -2.87 -5.37
N MET A 43 8.49 -3.82 -4.70
CA MET A 43 7.21 -4.40 -5.11
C MET A 43 6.12 -3.98 -4.12
N PRO A 44 5.52 -2.79 -4.26
CA PRO A 44 4.46 -2.38 -3.36
C PRO A 44 3.17 -3.15 -3.62
N THR A 45 2.32 -3.21 -2.60
CA THR A 45 0.98 -3.78 -2.70
C THR A 45 0.11 -2.96 -3.67
N SER A 46 -0.97 -3.56 -4.16
CA SER A 46 -1.92 -2.96 -5.11
C SER A 46 -2.59 -1.66 -4.61
N GLU A 47 -2.68 -1.49 -3.29
CA GLU A 47 -3.18 -0.30 -2.60
C GLU A 47 -2.35 0.95 -2.91
N ILE A 48 -1.05 0.79 -3.17
CA ILE A 48 -0.22 1.88 -3.67
C ILE A 48 -0.39 1.97 -5.19
N THR A 49 -1.34 2.80 -5.63
CA THR A 49 -1.78 2.85 -7.03
C THR A 49 -0.67 3.19 -8.03
N ARG A 50 0.34 3.99 -7.63
CA ARG A 50 1.49 4.36 -8.46
C ARG A 50 2.71 3.55 -8.07
N LEU A 51 3.32 2.89 -9.06
CA LEU A 51 4.57 2.17 -8.87
C LEU A 51 5.72 3.15 -8.60
N PRO A 52 6.75 2.75 -7.83
CA PRO A 52 7.92 3.57 -7.61
C PRO A 52 8.61 3.85 -8.95
N SER A 53 8.88 5.11 -9.22
CA SER A 53 9.62 5.54 -10.40
C SER A 53 11.06 5.88 -10.02
N SER A 54 11.93 5.98 -11.01
CA SER A 54 13.33 6.37 -10.78
C SER A 54 13.41 7.75 -10.13
N ILE A 55 14.36 7.92 -9.19
CA ILE A 55 14.59 9.20 -8.52
C ILE A 55 15.02 10.31 -9.51
N LYS A 56 15.54 9.95 -10.69
CA LYS A 56 15.83 10.89 -11.79
C LYS A 56 14.60 11.63 -12.29
N LYS A 57 13.41 11.06 -12.10
CA LYS A 57 12.12 11.64 -12.51
C LYS A 57 11.44 12.39 -11.37
N ARG A 58 12.13 12.66 -10.25
CA ARG A 58 11.58 13.30 -9.05
C ARG A 58 10.86 14.63 -9.31
N SER A 59 11.35 15.42 -10.28
CA SER A 59 10.72 16.69 -10.68
C SER A 59 9.31 16.52 -11.25
N MET A 60 8.96 15.32 -11.73
CA MET A 60 7.64 14.98 -12.25
C MET A 60 6.79 14.17 -11.26
N TRP A 61 7.30 13.89 -10.06
CA TRP A 61 6.57 13.10 -9.08
C TRP A 61 5.35 13.85 -8.57
N LYS A 62 4.20 13.16 -8.58
CA LYS A 62 3.00 13.70 -7.94
C LYS A 62 3.11 13.60 -6.43
N ALA A 63 2.30 14.37 -5.71
CA ALA A 63 2.21 14.28 -4.25
C ALA A 63 1.96 12.85 -3.74
N SER A 64 1.18 12.03 -4.44
CA SER A 64 0.98 10.62 -4.07
C SER A 64 2.24 9.75 -4.16
N GLU A 65 3.14 10.05 -5.10
CA GLU A 65 4.44 9.38 -5.24
C GLU A 65 5.38 9.83 -4.12
N LEU A 66 5.44 11.14 -3.84
CA LEU A 66 6.17 11.70 -2.69
C LEU A 66 5.69 11.14 -1.35
N ARG A 67 4.38 10.92 -1.19
CA ARG A 67 3.81 10.27 0.01
C ARG A 67 4.33 8.84 0.17
N SER A 68 4.29 8.07 -0.91
CA SER A 68 4.74 6.67 -0.88
C SER A 68 6.26 6.60 -0.66
N PHE A 69 7.00 7.52 -1.27
CA PHE A 69 8.42 7.69 -1.06
C PHE A 69 8.76 8.00 0.40
N LEU A 70 8.12 9.01 1.00
CA LEU A 70 8.33 9.38 2.41
C LEU A 70 8.05 8.19 3.33
N LEU A 71 6.85 7.61 3.25
CA LEU A 71 6.37 6.65 4.24
C LEU A 71 6.98 5.25 4.09
N TYR A 72 7.18 4.77 2.86
CA TYR A 72 7.50 3.35 2.63
C TYR A 72 8.87 3.12 2.00
N TYR A 73 9.32 3.99 1.10
CA TYR A 73 10.47 3.67 0.25
C TYR A 73 11.78 4.31 0.70
N SER A 74 11.73 5.53 1.23
CA SER A 74 12.93 6.33 1.49
C SER A 74 13.90 5.66 2.47
N LEU A 75 13.40 5.10 3.58
CA LEU A 75 14.27 4.44 4.58
C LEU A 75 14.97 3.18 4.01
N PRO A 76 14.24 2.18 3.46
CA PRO A 76 14.90 1.02 2.85
C PRO A 76 15.87 1.38 1.73
N VAL A 77 15.52 2.36 0.89
CA VAL A 77 16.32 2.77 -0.27
C VAL A 77 17.63 3.43 0.17
N PHE A 78 17.58 4.34 1.16
CA PHE A 78 18.75 5.08 1.62
C PHE A 78 19.66 4.33 2.59
N LYS A 79 19.21 3.18 3.12
CA LYS A 79 20.02 2.33 3.98
C LYS A 79 21.37 2.02 3.33
N ASN A 80 22.47 2.26 4.05
CA ASN A 80 23.84 2.05 3.57
C ASN A 80 24.26 2.89 2.35
N ILE A 81 23.48 3.91 1.96
CA ILE A 81 23.86 4.89 0.92
C ILE A 81 24.04 6.27 1.55
N MET A 82 23.03 6.73 2.28
CA MET A 82 23.06 8.04 2.94
C MET A 82 23.89 7.97 4.22
N GLN A 83 24.70 9.01 4.50
CA GLN A 83 25.46 9.06 5.75
C GLN A 83 24.54 9.01 6.97
N SER A 84 25.00 8.34 8.03
CA SER A 84 24.19 8.00 9.21
C SER A 84 23.49 9.19 9.86
N LYS A 85 24.14 10.37 9.91
CA LYS A 85 23.56 11.59 10.50
C LYS A 85 22.35 12.11 9.71
N TYR A 86 22.42 12.14 8.38
CA TYR A 86 21.30 12.58 7.52
C TYR A 86 20.21 11.52 7.48
N TYR A 87 20.59 10.24 7.50
CA TYR A 87 19.63 9.14 7.52
C TYR A 87 18.80 9.11 8.81
N ARG A 88 19.45 9.32 9.97
CA ARG A 88 18.77 9.47 11.26
C ARG A 88 17.91 10.73 11.31
N HIS A 89 18.37 11.82 10.72
CA HIS A 89 17.57 13.05 10.60
C HIS A 89 16.30 12.81 9.78
N TRP A 90 16.42 12.25 8.57
CA TRP A 90 15.26 11.93 7.74
C TRP A 90 14.27 10.97 8.42
N PHE A 91 14.79 10.00 9.17
CA PHE A 91 13.97 9.09 9.96
C PHE A 91 13.04 9.80 10.94
N LEU A 92 13.44 10.93 11.54
CA LEU A 92 12.56 11.70 12.43
C LEU A 92 11.27 12.12 11.73
N LEU A 93 11.37 12.58 10.48
CA LEU A 93 10.21 12.99 9.68
C LEU A 93 9.33 11.78 9.35
N VAL A 94 9.94 10.69 8.86
CA VAL A 94 9.22 9.45 8.52
C VAL A 94 8.49 8.90 9.74
N TYR A 95 9.17 8.81 10.89
CA TYR A 95 8.61 8.35 12.16
C TYR A 95 7.40 9.19 12.57
N SER A 96 7.56 10.52 12.57
CA SER A 96 6.51 11.45 12.99
C SER A 96 5.24 11.28 12.15
N PHE A 97 5.38 11.19 10.82
CA PHE A 97 4.21 11.06 9.94
C PHE A 97 3.60 9.66 9.93
N HIS A 98 4.34 8.60 10.27
CA HIS A 98 3.74 7.29 10.54
C HIS A 98 2.83 7.33 11.77
N LEU A 99 3.24 8.01 12.84
CA LEU A 99 2.40 8.17 14.03
C LEU A 99 1.17 9.05 13.75
N LEU A 100 1.38 10.22 13.17
CA LEU A 100 0.31 11.21 12.94
C LEU A 100 -0.74 10.76 11.92
N LEU A 101 -0.38 9.87 10.99
CA LEU A 101 -1.33 9.33 9.99
C LEU A 101 -2.00 8.04 10.44
N ASN A 102 -1.66 7.50 11.61
CA ASN A 102 -2.27 6.27 12.10
C ASN A 102 -3.75 6.50 12.47
N ASN A 103 -4.65 5.61 12.03
CA ASN A 103 -6.08 5.68 12.32
C ASN A 103 -6.41 5.59 13.83
N LYS A 104 -5.47 5.11 14.65
CA LYS A 104 -5.61 4.99 16.11
C LYS A 104 -4.50 5.73 16.85
N ALA A 105 -4.06 6.87 16.34
CA ALA A 105 -3.04 7.68 16.99
C ALA A 105 -3.49 8.14 18.38
N THR A 106 -2.71 7.82 19.42
CA THR A 106 -2.96 8.28 20.79
C THR A 106 -2.35 9.66 21.04
N LEU A 107 -2.77 10.35 22.10
CA LEU A 107 -2.13 11.61 22.52
C LEU A 107 -0.61 11.43 22.73
N THR A 108 -0.20 10.30 23.29
CA THR A 108 1.23 9.98 23.49
C THR A 108 1.99 9.80 22.17
N ASP A 109 1.34 9.28 21.13
CA ASP A 109 1.95 9.16 19.81
C ASP A 109 2.12 10.54 19.17
N ILE A 110 1.12 11.42 19.35
CA ILE A 110 1.19 12.79 18.85
C ILE A 110 2.30 13.57 19.56
N ASP A 111 2.46 13.42 20.88
CA ASP A 111 3.54 14.07 21.64
C ASP A 111 4.93 13.56 21.20
N LYS A 112 5.08 12.25 20.96
CA LYS A 112 6.32 11.68 20.40
C LYS A 112 6.63 12.24 19.01
N ALA A 113 5.61 12.33 18.15
CA ALA A 113 5.75 12.93 16.83
C ALA A 113 6.11 14.42 16.93
N GLU A 114 5.55 15.15 17.89
CA GLU A 114 5.88 16.56 18.13
C GLU A 114 7.35 16.74 18.52
N CYS A 115 7.86 15.93 19.45
CA CYS A 115 9.28 15.93 19.81
C CYS A 115 10.18 15.61 18.60
N ALA A 116 9.81 14.60 17.80
CA ALA A 116 10.59 14.20 16.62
C ALA A 116 10.57 15.28 15.52
N ILE A 117 9.44 15.97 15.28
CA ILE A 117 9.34 17.09 14.34
C ILE A 117 10.16 18.28 14.81
N LYS A 118 10.06 18.68 16.08
CA LYS A 118 10.86 19.78 16.64
C LYS A 118 12.36 19.51 16.45
N LYS A 119 12.78 18.30 16.78
CA LYS A 119 14.16 17.86 16.58
C LYS A 119 14.55 17.87 15.09
N PHE A 120 13.67 17.39 14.20
CA PHE A 120 13.90 17.41 12.75
C PHE A 120 14.14 18.84 12.24
N VAL A 121 13.28 19.78 12.61
CA VAL A 121 13.39 21.19 12.18
C VAL A 121 14.68 21.83 12.72
N GLN A 122 14.98 21.68 14.01
CA GLN A 122 16.22 22.19 14.62
C GLN A 122 17.48 21.62 13.95
N HIS A 123 17.49 20.30 13.68
CA HIS A 123 18.64 19.65 13.07
C HIS A 123 18.80 19.96 11.58
N THR A 124 17.75 20.43 10.89
CA THR A 124 17.88 20.83 9.48
C THR A 124 18.86 21.99 9.32
N GLU A 125 18.78 23.00 10.19
CA GLU A 125 19.72 24.11 10.19
C GLU A 125 21.16 23.64 10.42
N ILE A 126 21.36 22.81 11.44
CA ILE A 126 22.68 22.31 11.84
C ILE A 126 23.32 21.44 10.75
N LEU A 127 22.51 20.64 10.05
CA LEU A 127 23.00 19.64 9.08
C LEU A 127 23.12 20.17 7.65
N TYR A 128 22.26 21.09 7.25
CA TYR A 128 22.13 21.53 5.86
C TYR A 128 22.43 23.01 5.64
N CYS A 129 21.88 23.90 6.48
CA CYS A 129 22.03 25.37 6.56
C CYS A 129 20.68 26.02 6.90
N THR A 130 20.71 27.24 7.44
CA THR A 130 19.51 28.02 7.82
C THR A 130 18.61 28.33 6.62
N GLU A 131 19.14 28.45 5.41
CA GLU A 131 18.38 28.72 4.18
C GLU A 131 17.29 27.66 3.87
N TYR A 132 17.47 26.44 4.37
CA TYR A 132 16.49 25.36 4.20
C TYR A 132 15.38 25.36 5.25
N LEU A 133 15.40 26.26 6.23
CA LEU A 133 14.30 26.52 7.16
C LEU A 133 13.19 27.35 6.48
N THR A 134 12.61 26.79 5.43
CA THR A 134 11.54 27.43 4.67
C THR A 134 10.25 27.56 5.48
N PHE A 135 9.29 28.34 4.97
CA PHE A 135 7.95 28.44 5.54
C PHE A 135 7.27 27.06 5.72
N ASN A 136 7.41 26.16 4.74
CA ASN A 136 6.84 24.81 4.84
C ASN A 136 7.50 23.96 5.94
N MET A 137 8.79 24.18 6.22
CA MET A 137 9.47 23.56 7.38
C MET A 137 8.91 24.08 8.70
N HIS A 138 8.66 25.38 8.81
CA HIS A 138 8.01 25.96 9.99
C HIS A 138 6.59 25.41 10.20
N LEU A 139 5.82 25.26 9.12
CA LEU A 139 4.47 24.69 9.20
C LEU A 139 4.43 23.28 9.82
N LEU A 140 5.49 22.49 9.70
CA LEU A 140 5.55 21.16 10.32
C LEU A 140 5.38 21.22 11.84
N LEU A 141 5.90 22.26 12.50
CA LEU A 141 5.83 22.43 13.95
C LEU A 141 4.39 22.54 14.46
N HIS A 142 3.45 22.98 13.61
CA HIS A 142 2.04 23.14 13.94
C HIS A 142 1.20 21.89 13.67
N ILE A 143 1.72 20.92 12.91
CA ILE A 143 0.97 19.71 12.54
C ILE A 143 0.55 18.89 13.76
N PRO A 144 1.40 18.63 14.78
CA PRO A 144 0.97 17.88 15.97
C PRO A 144 -0.21 18.54 16.69
N GLN A 145 -0.15 19.87 16.86
CA GLN A 145 -1.23 20.62 17.49
C GLN A 145 -2.51 20.59 16.64
N TYR A 146 -2.36 20.67 15.32
CA TYR A 146 -3.48 20.48 14.38
C TYR A 146 -4.12 19.11 14.57
N VAL A 147 -3.34 18.03 14.68
CA VAL A 147 -3.85 16.67 14.85
C VAL A 147 -4.57 16.50 16.18
N LYS A 148 -4.08 17.13 17.27
CA LYS A 148 -4.76 17.14 18.58
C LYS A 148 -6.17 17.74 18.50
N TYR A 149 -6.37 18.76 17.65
CA TYR A 149 -7.65 19.48 17.56
C TYR A 149 -8.59 18.94 16.48
N TRP A 150 -8.06 18.49 15.33
CA TRP A 150 -8.85 18.24 14.12
C TRP A 150 -8.78 16.80 13.61
N GLY A 151 -8.01 15.93 14.25
CA GLY A 151 -7.81 14.55 13.81
C GLY A 151 -6.68 14.39 12.79
N ALA A 152 -6.61 13.22 12.16
CA ALA A 152 -5.44 12.85 11.37
C ALA A 152 -5.33 13.70 10.08
N PRO A 153 -4.11 14.00 9.58
CA PRO A 153 -3.94 14.86 8.41
C PRO A 153 -4.56 14.31 7.11
N TRP A 154 -4.91 13.01 7.06
CA TRP A 154 -5.56 12.43 5.90
C TRP A 154 -7.06 12.75 5.83
N ASP A 155 -7.70 13.09 6.95
CA ASP A 155 -9.12 13.46 7.01
C ASP A 155 -9.41 14.79 6.31
N SER A 156 -8.47 15.74 6.40
CA SER A 156 -8.60 17.10 5.86
C SER A 156 -7.76 17.34 4.60
N SER A 157 -7.23 16.28 4.01
CA SER A 157 -6.27 16.42 2.91
C SER A 157 -6.94 16.85 1.61
N ALA A 158 -6.26 17.75 0.88
CA ALA A 158 -6.66 18.21 -0.45
C ALA A 158 -6.71 17.10 -1.53
N PHE A 159 -6.21 15.88 -1.25
CA PHE A 159 -6.20 14.77 -2.21
C PHE A 159 -7.59 14.45 -2.79
N MET A 160 -8.63 14.49 -1.96
CA MET A 160 -10.00 14.18 -2.40
C MET A 160 -10.55 15.25 -3.35
N PHE A 161 -10.28 16.52 -3.04
CA PHE A 161 -10.72 17.65 -3.86
C PHE A 161 -9.98 17.70 -5.20
N GLU A 162 -8.66 17.49 -5.21
CA GLU A 162 -7.88 17.40 -6.46
C GLU A 162 -8.28 16.21 -7.32
N HIS A 163 -8.58 15.07 -6.70
CA HIS A 163 -9.15 13.93 -7.40
C HIS A 163 -10.51 14.29 -8.02
N GLY A 164 -11.39 14.94 -7.26
CA GLY A 164 -12.68 15.43 -7.73
C GLY A 164 -12.55 16.36 -8.95
N ASN A 165 -11.61 17.32 -8.91
CA ASN A 165 -11.30 18.18 -10.05
C ASN A 165 -10.89 17.34 -11.28
N GLY A 166 -10.03 16.34 -11.08
CA GLY A 166 -9.63 15.42 -12.15
C GLY A 166 -10.77 14.56 -12.70
N VAL A 167 -11.81 14.27 -11.92
CA VAL A 167 -13.04 13.62 -12.40
C VAL A 167 -13.88 14.59 -13.21
N LEU A 168 -14.13 15.80 -12.68
CA LEU A 168 -14.92 16.83 -13.36
C LEU A 168 -14.35 17.19 -14.73
N LEU A 169 -13.02 17.32 -14.84
CA LEU A 169 -12.33 17.60 -16.10
C LEU A 169 -12.54 16.52 -17.18
N LYS A 170 -12.96 15.30 -16.82
CA LYS A 170 -13.26 14.23 -17.77
C LYS A 170 -14.71 14.22 -18.24
N LEU A 171 -15.60 14.97 -17.58
CA LEU A 171 -17.04 14.99 -17.85
C LEU A 171 -17.42 15.97 -18.98
N PHE A 172 -16.47 16.76 -19.47
CA PHE A 172 -16.65 17.64 -20.63
C PHE A 172 -15.46 17.51 -21.59
N ARG A 173 -15.69 17.80 -22.87
CA ARG A 173 -14.65 17.72 -23.93
C ARG A 173 -14.47 19.02 -24.71
N GLY A 174 -15.49 19.88 -24.72
CA GLY A 174 -15.47 21.17 -25.41
C GLY A 174 -15.54 22.36 -24.44
N THR A 175 -15.31 23.56 -24.96
CA THR A 175 -15.33 24.82 -24.20
C THR A 175 -16.72 25.44 -24.09
N GLN A 176 -17.68 25.01 -24.92
CA GLN A 176 -19.04 25.55 -24.94
C GLN A 176 -19.98 24.74 -24.03
N SER A 177 -20.84 25.43 -23.29
CA SER A 177 -21.89 24.79 -22.45
C SER A 177 -21.33 23.71 -21.51
N VAL A 178 -20.16 23.95 -20.92
CA VAL A 178 -19.42 23.00 -20.07
C VAL A 178 -20.30 22.43 -18.97
N VAL A 179 -21.08 23.28 -18.30
CA VAL A 179 -21.99 22.88 -17.21
C VAL A 179 -23.00 21.84 -17.70
N ASN A 180 -23.63 22.05 -18.86
CA ASN A 180 -24.58 21.10 -19.44
C ASN A 180 -23.91 19.79 -19.87
N GLN A 181 -22.67 19.85 -20.39
CA GLN A 181 -21.91 18.64 -20.71
C GLN A 181 -21.63 17.80 -19.45
N ILE A 182 -21.22 18.46 -18.36
CA ILE A 182 -20.96 17.80 -17.08
C ILE A 182 -22.24 17.14 -16.56
N PHE A 183 -23.36 17.86 -16.52
CA PHE A 183 -24.64 17.32 -16.06
C PHE A 183 -25.08 16.11 -16.88
N LYS A 184 -25.05 16.20 -18.22
CA LYS A 184 -25.44 15.08 -19.10
C LYS A 184 -24.54 13.86 -18.91
N SER A 185 -23.22 14.05 -18.85
CA SER A 185 -22.26 12.97 -18.63
C SER A 185 -22.46 12.30 -17.26
N TYR A 186 -22.71 13.10 -16.23
CA TYR A 186 -22.94 12.60 -14.88
C TYR A 186 -24.26 11.82 -14.76
N ASP A 187 -25.34 12.36 -15.32
CA ASP A 187 -26.66 11.71 -15.34
C ASP A 187 -26.59 10.36 -16.07
N TYR A 188 -25.91 10.31 -17.21
CA TYR A 188 -25.65 9.07 -17.94
C TYR A 188 -24.87 8.05 -17.11
N ILE A 189 -23.80 8.46 -16.41
CA ILE A 189 -23.03 7.58 -15.52
C ILE A 189 -23.90 7.05 -14.37
N MET A 190 -24.74 7.90 -13.77
CA MET A 190 -25.62 7.49 -12.68
C MET A 190 -26.70 6.52 -13.13
N LYS A 191 -27.26 6.74 -14.34
CA LYS A 191 -28.19 5.80 -14.95
C LYS A 191 -27.55 4.44 -15.19
N ILE A 192 -26.34 4.39 -15.77
CA ILE A 192 -25.60 3.14 -15.94
C ILE A 192 -25.39 2.43 -14.61
N LYS A 193 -24.98 3.15 -13.56
CA LYS A 193 -24.76 2.54 -12.24
C LYS A 193 -26.04 1.93 -11.69
N LYS A 194 -27.18 2.63 -11.79
CA LYS A 194 -28.47 2.13 -11.36
C LYS A 194 -28.87 0.86 -12.14
N ASP A 195 -28.80 0.93 -13.47
CA ASP A 195 -29.26 -0.14 -14.35
C ASP A 195 -28.30 -1.35 -14.33
N SER A 196 -27.02 -1.14 -13.97
CA SER A 196 -26.01 -2.21 -13.89
C SER A 196 -26.32 -3.26 -12.82
N VAL A 197 -26.97 -2.88 -11.72
CA VAL A 197 -27.32 -3.83 -10.65
C VAL A 197 -28.35 -4.83 -11.15
N GLU A 198 -29.34 -4.40 -11.92
CA GLU A 198 -30.36 -5.29 -12.49
C GLU A 198 -29.81 -6.15 -13.64
N ILE A 199 -28.88 -5.62 -14.43
CA ILE A 199 -28.35 -6.27 -15.65
C ILE A 199 -27.21 -7.26 -15.36
N PHE A 200 -26.53 -7.13 -14.22
CA PHE A 200 -25.47 -8.07 -13.82
C PHE A 200 -25.90 -9.07 -12.73
N ASN A 201 -27.19 -9.13 -12.41
CA ASN A 201 -27.75 -10.19 -11.56
C ASN A 201 -27.72 -11.55 -12.29
N GLU A 202 -27.43 -12.63 -11.56
CA GLU A 202 -27.26 -13.99 -12.09
C GLU A 202 -28.48 -14.50 -12.87
N ASP A 203 -29.68 -14.01 -12.54
CA ASP A 203 -30.96 -14.38 -13.18
C ASP A 203 -31.35 -13.50 -14.39
N SER A 204 -30.51 -12.54 -14.76
CA SER A 204 -30.83 -11.62 -15.86
C SER A 204 -30.44 -12.21 -17.22
N SER A 205 -31.43 -12.38 -18.09
CA SER A 205 -31.23 -12.73 -19.51
C SER A 205 -30.91 -11.52 -20.39
N LYS A 206 -30.83 -10.32 -19.79
CA LYS A 206 -30.62 -9.07 -20.51
C LYS A 206 -29.14 -8.92 -20.84
N PRO A 207 -28.75 -8.92 -22.12
CA PRO A 207 -27.35 -8.78 -22.47
C PRO A 207 -26.83 -7.40 -22.04
N ALA A 208 -25.60 -7.37 -21.51
CA ALA A 208 -24.90 -6.15 -21.08
C ALA A 208 -24.77 -5.09 -22.20
N THR A 209 -25.02 -5.46 -23.46
CA THR A 209 -25.18 -4.55 -24.60
C THR A 209 -26.32 -3.56 -24.44
N HIS A 210 -27.31 -3.82 -23.57
CA HIS A 210 -28.34 -2.84 -23.21
C HIS A 210 -27.81 -1.67 -22.39
N LEU A 211 -26.64 -1.78 -21.76
CA LEU A 211 -25.99 -0.66 -21.07
C LEU A 211 -25.23 0.25 -22.05
N ILE A 212 -24.66 -0.33 -23.11
CA ILE A 212 -23.80 0.36 -24.08
C ILE A 212 -23.88 -0.42 -25.40
N GLU A 213 -24.51 0.14 -26.43
CA GLU A 213 -24.28 -0.32 -27.81
C GLU A 213 -22.77 -0.17 -28.12
N GLY A 214 -22.04 -1.29 -28.19
CA GLY A 214 -20.69 -1.31 -28.77
C GLY A 214 -19.51 -1.74 -27.89
N ALA A 215 -19.68 -2.45 -26.77
CA ALA A 215 -18.53 -3.04 -26.09
C ALA A 215 -18.78 -4.49 -25.61
N ARG A 216 -18.00 -5.44 -26.16
CA ARG A 216 -17.94 -6.82 -25.69
C ARG A 216 -17.17 -6.85 -24.36
N TYR A 217 -17.85 -7.09 -23.26
CA TYR A 217 -17.22 -7.42 -21.98
C TYR A 217 -17.43 -8.90 -21.64
N SER A 218 -16.35 -9.56 -21.23
CA SER A 218 -16.40 -10.92 -20.67
C SER A 218 -16.70 -10.80 -19.18
N VAL A 219 -17.84 -11.35 -18.75
CA VAL A 219 -18.15 -11.56 -17.34
C VAL A 219 -17.10 -12.51 -16.78
N GLN A 220 -16.29 -12.04 -15.83
CA GLN A 220 -15.37 -12.92 -15.12
C GLN A 220 -16.18 -13.72 -14.11
N LYS A 221 -16.11 -15.06 -14.19
CA LYS A 221 -16.63 -15.92 -13.12
C LYS A 221 -15.94 -15.53 -11.81
N CYS A 222 -16.73 -15.13 -10.82
CA CYS A 222 -16.30 -14.84 -9.46
C CYS A 222 -17.19 -15.65 -8.52
N ILE A 223 -16.61 -16.22 -7.47
CA ILE A 223 -17.36 -16.84 -6.38
C ILE A 223 -17.27 -15.88 -5.21
N GLN A 224 -18.40 -15.41 -4.70
CA GLN A 224 -18.45 -14.46 -3.59
C GLN A 224 -19.04 -15.14 -2.35
N GLU A 225 -18.31 -15.10 -1.24
CA GLU A 225 -18.74 -15.59 0.06
C GLU A 225 -18.47 -14.52 1.12
N SER A 226 -19.51 -13.83 1.58
CA SER A 226 -19.39 -12.79 2.61
C SER A 226 -18.30 -11.74 2.25
N ALA A 227 -17.17 -11.74 2.98
CA ALA A 227 -16.04 -10.83 2.80
C ALA A 227 -14.98 -11.33 1.79
N LEU A 228 -15.12 -12.54 1.26
CA LEU A 228 -14.21 -13.18 0.33
C LEU A 228 -14.79 -13.20 -1.08
N THR A 229 -13.97 -12.87 -2.08
CA THR A 229 -14.34 -13.01 -3.48
C THR A 229 -13.20 -13.66 -4.24
N PHE A 230 -13.42 -14.88 -4.74
CA PHE A 230 -12.50 -15.55 -5.62
C PHE A 230 -12.57 -15.00 -7.04
N ILE A 231 -11.42 -14.79 -7.66
CA ILE A 231 -11.34 -14.25 -9.02
C ILE A 231 -10.93 -15.36 -9.98
N ARG A 232 -11.75 -15.57 -11.03
CA ARG A 232 -11.65 -16.67 -12.03
C ARG A 232 -12.11 -18.02 -11.49
N SER A 233 -12.27 -18.96 -12.42
CA SER A 233 -12.57 -20.36 -12.10
C SER A 233 -11.47 -21.02 -11.28
N GLY A 234 -11.86 -21.72 -10.22
CA GLY A 234 -10.97 -22.55 -9.42
C GLY A 234 -10.49 -23.76 -10.21
N VAL A 235 -9.28 -24.23 -9.89
CA VAL A 235 -8.71 -25.46 -10.46
C VAL A 235 -8.79 -26.55 -9.40
N LEU A 236 -9.29 -27.73 -9.74
CA LEU A 236 -9.27 -28.88 -8.84
C LEU A 236 -7.83 -29.18 -8.43
N PHE A 237 -7.61 -29.35 -7.13
CA PHE A 237 -6.28 -29.47 -6.56
C PHE A 237 -6.18 -30.68 -5.63
N GLU A 238 -5.19 -31.51 -5.88
CA GLU A 238 -4.84 -32.65 -5.03
C GLU A 238 -3.85 -32.23 -3.93
N LEU A 239 -4.19 -32.53 -2.68
CA LEU A 239 -3.35 -32.20 -1.53
C LEU A 239 -2.14 -33.12 -1.44
N THR A 240 -0.96 -32.54 -1.21
CA THR A 240 0.22 -33.32 -0.80
C THR A 240 0.05 -33.82 0.64
N PRO A 241 0.75 -34.89 1.08
CA PRO A 241 0.64 -35.40 2.45
C PRO A 241 0.89 -34.34 3.53
N GLN A 242 1.88 -33.48 3.32
CA GLN A 242 2.18 -32.37 4.23
C GLN A 242 1.05 -31.34 4.31
N MET A 243 0.42 -31.02 3.17
CA MET A 243 -0.72 -30.11 3.12
C MET A 243 -1.96 -30.71 3.78
N ARG A 244 -2.17 -32.03 3.65
CA ARG A 244 -3.27 -32.74 4.29
C ARG A 244 -3.17 -32.65 5.81
N ILE A 245 -2.01 -32.96 6.38
CA ILE A 245 -1.75 -32.85 7.83
C ILE A 245 -2.01 -31.42 8.32
N ALA A 246 -1.48 -30.43 7.60
CA ALA A 246 -1.68 -29.02 7.96
C ALA A 246 -3.16 -28.60 7.90
N LEU A 247 -3.92 -29.14 6.95
CA LEU A 247 -5.35 -28.83 6.79
C LEU A 247 -6.21 -29.53 7.86
N GLU A 248 -5.91 -30.79 8.18
CA GLU A 248 -6.57 -31.54 9.27
C GLU A 248 -6.34 -30.87 10.63
N ASN A 249 -5.11 -30.43 10.92
CA ASN A 249 -4.78 -29.70 12.14
C ASN A 249 -5.50 -28.34 12.23
N CYS A 250 -5.72 -27.68 11.09
CA CYS A 250 -6.37 -26.37 11.03
C CYS A 250 -7.90 -26.47 11.19
N LEU A 251 -8.53 -27.46 10.55
CA LEU A 251 -9.97 -27.67 10.62
C LEU A 251 -10.42 -28.48 11.83
N LEU A 252 -9.48 -29.05 12.59
CA LEU A 252 -9.73 -29.95 13.72
C LEU A 252 -10.64 -31.14 13.33
N GLN A 253 -10.54 -31.61 12.08
CA GLN A 253 -11.31 -32.73 11.54
C GLN A 253 -10.45 -33.60 10.61
N PRO A 254 -10.53 -34.94 10.69
CA PRO A 254 -9.80 -35.84 9.79
C PRO A 254 -10.43 -35.84 8.39
N ILE A 255 -9.60 -35.72 7.34
CA ILE A 255 -10.03 -35.82 5.95
C ILE A 255 -9.88 -37.28 5.53
N LEU A 256 -10.91 -38.09 5.79
CA LEU A 256 -10.90 -39.51 5.41
C LEU A 256 -10.81 -39.65 3.88
N SER A 257 -9.69 -40.19 3.42
CA SER A 257 -9.25 -40.21 2.02
C SER A 257 -9.92 -41.23 1.10
N GLU A 258 -10.99 -41.91 1.53
CA GLU A 258 -11.58 -43.00 0.73
C GLU A 258 -12.93 -42.69 0.10
N ASN A 259 -13.52 -41.52 0.34
CA ASN A 259 -14.75 -41.10 -0.34
C ASN A 259 -14.57 -39.77 -1.09
N ILE A 260 -15.10 -39.73 -2.30
CA ILE A 260 -15.00 -38.74 -3.39
C ILE A 260 -15.49 -37.31 -3.02
N GLU A 261 -15.62 -36.93 -1.74
CA GLU A 261 -16.53 -35.86 -1.34
C GLU A 261 -15.89 -34.49 -1.00
N TYR A 262 -14.56 -34.35 -1.00
CA TYR A 262 -13.92 -33.04 -0.84
C TYR A 262 -13.34 -32.55 -2.17
N GLN A 263 -14.19 -31.98 -3.03
CA GLN A 263 -13.71 -31.21 -4.17
C GLN A 263 -13.04 -29.93 -3.64
N ILE A 264 -11.70 -29.93 -3.66
CA ILE A 264 -10.87 -28.79 -3.26
C ILE A 264 -10.52 -28.00 -4.51
N GLN A 265 -10.87 -26.72 -4.51
CA GLN A 265 -10.52 -25.80 -5.58
C GLN A 265 -9.42 -24.86 -5.12
N SER A 266 -8.36 -24.73 -5.91
CA SER A 266 -7.29 -23.76 -5.69
C SER A 266 -7.53 -22.50 -6.53
N PHE A 267 -7.31 -21.34 -5.91
CA PHE A 267 -7.37 -20.04 -6.58
C PHE A 267 -6.03 -19.31 -6.46
N ASN A 268 -5.68 -18.55 -7.50
CA ASN A 268 -4.44 -17.76 -7.53
C ASN A 268 -4.63 -16.31 -7.07
N ARG A 269 -5.87 -15.82 -7.05
CA ARG A 269 -6.22 -14.44 -6.66
C ARG A 269 -7.57 -14.42 -5.98
N PHE A 270 -7.69 -13.57 -4.98
CA PHE A 270 -8.91 -13.38 -4.22
C PHE A 270 -8.95 -11.95 -3.65
N ILE A 271 -10.14 -11.48 -3.31
CA ILE A 271 -10.37 -10.24 -2.61
C ILE A 271 -10.83 -10.59 -1.20
N TRP A 272 -10.19 -10.02 -0.19
CA TRP A 272 -10.59 -10.17 1.20
C TRP A 272 -10.82 -8.79 1.81
N LYS A 273 -12.04 -8.54 2.31
CA LYS A 273 -12.45 -7.25 2.89
C LYS A 273 -12.11 -6.04 2.01
N GLY A 274 -12.22 -6.20 0.68
CA GLY A 274 -11.95 -5.16 -0.31
C GLY A 274 -10.49 -5.03 -0.77
N SER A 275 -9.55 -5.76 -0.16
CA SER A 275 -8.14 -5.80 -0.59
C SER A 275 -7.86 -6.98 -1.50
N LEU A 276 -7.08 -6.75 -2.56
CA LEU A 276 -6.68 -7.79 -3.51
C LEU A 276 -5.45 -8.53 -2.99
N TYR A 277 -5.53 -9.86 -3.02
CA TYR A 277 -4.42 -10.77 -2.69
C TYR A 277 -4.15 -11.71 -3.85
N HIS A 278 -2.92 -12.22 -3.91
CA HIS A 278 -2.54 -13.27 -4.83
C HIS A 278 -1.60 -14.28 -4.18
N THR A 279 -1.51 -15.45 -4.79
CA THR A 279 -0.59 -16.49 -4.36
C THR A 279 0.84 -16.21 -4.86
N ALA A 280 1.84 -16.75 -4.17
CA ALA A 280 3.24 -16.70 -4.58
C ALA A 280 3.47 -17.34 -5.96
N ALA A 281 2.65 -18.32 -6.35
CA ALA A 281 2.68 -18.96 -7.65
C ALA A 281 2.13 -18.09 -8.81
N TYR A 282 1.57 -16.91 -8.51
CA TYR A 282 0.96 -16.04 -9.52
C TYR A 282 1.99 -15.15 -10.23
N GLU A 283 2.60 -15.68 -11.29
CA GLU A 283 3.72 -15.02 -12.01
C GLU A 283 3.34 -13.79 -12.86
N ARG A 284 2.05 -13.53 -13.08
CA ARG A 284 1.62 -12.42 -13.95
C ARG A 284 1.81 -11.05 -13.29
N LEU A 285 1.83 -10.98 -11.96
CA LEU A 285 1.96 -9.73 -11.21
C LEU A 285 3.43 -9.48 -10.83
N LYS A 286 4.26 -9.05 -11.79
CA LYS A 286 5.72 -8.96 -11.60
C LYS A 286 6.23 -7.72 -10.85
N LYS A 287 5.41 -6.67 -10.74
CA LYS A 287 5.83 -5.36 -10.18
C LYS A 287 5.20 -5.03 -8.83
N ARG A 288 4.42 -5.95 -8.28
CA ARG A 288 3.64 -5.76 -7.06
C ARG A 288 3.65 -7.05 -6.28
N ASP A 289 3.57 -6.92 -4.97
CA ASP A 289 3.49 -8.05 -4.07
C ASP A 289 2.29 -7.85 -3.13
N ASN A 290 1.26 -8.67 -3.31
CA ASN A 290 0.13 -8.82 -2.39
C ASN A 290 0.06 -10.27 -1.88
N CYS A 291 1.17 -11.02 -1.87
CA CYS A 291 1.24 -12.36 -1.31
C CYS A 291 1.76 -12.37 0.13
N ILE A 292 2.51 -11.34 0.54
CA ILE A 292 2.96 -11.16 1.92
C ILE A 292 1.93 -10.35 2.72
N THR A 293 1.50 -10.88 3.86
CA THR A 293 0.53 -10.23 4.75
C THR A 293 0.94 -10.34 6.21
N GLN A 294 0.44 -9.43 7.04
CA GLN A 294 0.47 -9.57 8.49
C GLN A 294 -0.90 -10.10 8.97
N LEU A 295 -0.88 -11.10 9.84
CA LEU A 295 -2.06 -11.69 10.46
C LEU A 295 -2.51 -10.86 11.67
N ILE A 296 -3.72 -11.13 12.17
CA ILE A 296 -4.32 -10.42 13.31
C ILE A 296 -3.50 -10.61 14.60
N ASP A 297 -2.85 -11.77 14.74
CA ASP A 297 -1.95 -12.09 15.85
C ASP A 297 -0.55 -11.45 15.71
N GLY A 298 -0.32 -10.67 14.65
CA GLY A 298 0.94 -9.96 14.40
C GLY A 298 1.98 -10.75 13.62
N ARG A 299 1.77 -12.05 13.33
CA ARG A 299 2.69 -12.86 12.54
C ARG A 299 2.68 -12.46 11.08
N PHE A 300 3.80 -12.63 10.39
CA PHE A 300 3.91 -12.38 8.96
C PHE A 300 3.77 -13.69 8.19
N PHE A 301 3.05 -13.66 7.07
CA PHE A 301 2.68 -14.86 6.33
C PHE A 301 2.81 -14.62 4.83
N GLN A 302 3.43 -15.56 4.12
CA GLN A 302 3.44 -15.60 2.67
C GLN A 302 2.38 -16.58 2.17
N ILE A 303 1.44 -16.08 1.38
CA ILE A 303 0.34 -16.85 0.80
C ILE A 303 0.87 -17.64 -0.40
N ASN A 304 0.98 -18.96 -0.25
CA ASN A 304 1.41 -19.84 -1.33
C ASN A 304 0.21 -20.35 -2.14
N ARG A 305 -0.91 -20.64 -1.48
CA ARG A 305 -2.16 -21.11 -2.11
C ARG A 305 -3.39 -20.68 -1.30
N VAL A 306 -4.51 -20.56 -1.99
CA VAL A 306 -5.83 -20.42 -1.35
C VAL A 306 -6.71 -21.55 -1.82
N LEU A 307 -7.32 -22.26 -0.87
CA LEU A 307 -8.13 -23.44 -1.09
C LEU A 307 -9.57 -23.16 -0.67
N TYR A 308 -10.51 -23.60 -1.48
CA TYR A 308 -11.93 -23.63 -1.18
C TYR A 308 -12.40 -25.08 -1.09
N ILE A 309 -13.04 -25.43 0.03
CA ILE A 309 -13.54 -26.78 0.30
C ILE A 309 -15.04 -26.77 0.09
N THR A 310 -15.48 -27.27 -1.06
CA THR A 310 -16.87 -27.15 -1.53
C THR A 310 -17.90 -27.71 -0.55
N LYS A 311 -17.61 -28.86 0.08
CA LYS A 311 -18.52 -29.52 1.03
C LYS A 311 -18.67 -28.78 2.35
N LEU A 312 -17.59 -28.21 2.86
CA LEU A 312 -17.59 -27.46 4.13
C LEU A 312 -17.98 -25.98 3.94
N ARG A 313 -17.97 -25.48 2.70
CA ARG A 313 -18.07 -24.05 2.37
C ARG A 313 -17.07 -23.23 3.19
N GLN A 314 -15.84 -23.74 3.29
CA GLN A 314 -14.76 -23.13 4.05
C GLN A 314 -13.58 -22.83 3.15
N SER A 315 -12.98 -21.66 3.39
CA SER A 315 -11.81 -21.16 2.68
C SER A 315 -10.60 -21.14 3.59
N VAL A 316 -9.46 -21.55 3.07
CA VAL A 316 -8.23 -21.75 3.84
C VAL A 316 -7.03 -21.20 3.08
N LEU A 317 -6.15 -20.49 3.78
CA LEU A 317 -4.85 -20.03 3.26
C LEU A 317 -3.77 -21.03 3.62
N MET A 318 -2.98 -21.41 2.61
CA MET A 318 -1.82 -22.27 2.75
C MET A 318 -0.56 -21.48 2.39
N GLY A 319 0.46 -21.57 3.22
CA GLY A 319 1.62 -20.70 3.08
C GLY A 319 2.74 -21.02 4.04
N GLN A 320 3.66 -20.08 4.17
CA GLN A 320 4.81 -20.16 5.05
C GLN A 320 4.84 -18.94 5.96
N GLU A 321 5.24 -19.16 7.20
CA GLU A 321 5.45 -18.07 8.15
C GLU A 321 6.76 -17.36 7.85
N LEU A 322 6.75 -16.04 8.01
CA LEU A 322 7.89 -15.15 7.87
C LEU A 322 8.32 -14.71 9.27
N LEU A 323 9.52 -15.10 9.68
CA LEU A 323 10.04 -14.79 11.00
C LEU A 323 10.64 -13.38 11.02
N PRO A 324 10.22 -12.50 11.96
CA PRO A 324 10.82 -11.18 12.12
C PRO A 324 12.28 -11.32 12.57
N THR A 325 13.15 -10.51 12.00
CA THR A 325 14.54 -10.39 12.45
C THR A 325 14.66 -9.29 13.50
N ASN A 326 15.69 -9.35 14.34
CA ASN A 326 16.03 -8.28 15.29
C ASN A 326 16.64 -7.03 14.62
N GLU A 327 16.57 -6.95 13.30
CA GLU A 327 17.22 -5.90 12.53
C GLU A 327 16.37 -4.63 12.54
N VAL A 328 16.93 -3.57 13.13
CA VAL A 328 16.33 -2.23 13.13
C VAL A 328 17.06 -1.38 12.09
N LEU A 329 16.32 -0.84 11.11
CA LEU A 329 16.89 0.00 10.05
C LEU A 329 17.55 1.25 10.61
N VAL A 330 16.89 1.91 11.55
CA VAL A 330 17.34 3.17 12.15
C VAL A 330 16.71 3.36 13.51
N LYS A 331 17.49 3.92 14.42
CA LYS A 331 17.06 4.32 15.76
C LYS A 331 17.61 5.71 16.08
N ASP A 332 16.84 6.46 16.86
CA ASP A 332 17.30 7.69 17.49
C ASP A 332 17.37 7.46 19.00
N SER A 333 18.60 7.43 19.53
CA SER A 333 18.84 7.14 20.94
C SER A 333 18.41 8.25 21.88
N THR A 334 18.32 9.50 21.41
CA THR A 334 17.97 10.63 22.28
C THR A 334 16.47 10.68 22.56
N LEU A 335 15.64 10.30 21.58
CA LEU A 335 14.20 10.20 21.73
C LEU A 335 13.75 8.76 22.07
N ASN A 336 14.68 7.81 22.11
CA ASN A 336 14.43 6.38 22.30
C ASN A 336 13.37 5.81 21.32
N ILE A 337 13.48 6.18 20.04
CA ILE A 337 12.57 5.75 18.98
C ILE A 337 13.29 4.90 17.93
N GLN A 338 12.54 4.03 17.26
CA GLN A 338 13.07 3.03 16.32
C GLN A 338 12.09 2.76 15.17
N SER A 339 12.63 2.33 14.02
CA SER A 339 11.86 2.09 12.80
C SER A 339 10.97 0.85 12.83
N ASN A 340 11.21 -0.09 13.76
CA ASN A 340 10.43 -1.33 13.90
C ASN A 340 8.97 -1.11 14.30
N VAL A 341 8.59 0.13 14.61
CA VAL A 341 7.19 0.53 14.84
C VAL A 341 6.37 0.44 13.53
N PHE A 342 7.00 0.59 12.37
CA PHE A 342 6.30 0.61 11.08
C PHE A 342 7.05 -0.08 9.92
N ILE A 343 8.30 -0.51 10.11
CA ILE A 343 9.04 -1.34 9.14
C ILE A 343 9.62 -2.56 9.84
N HIS A 344 9.25 -3.74 9.35
CA HIS A 344 9.77 -5.01 9.82
C HIS A 344 10.66 -5.65 8.75
N VAL A 345 11.81 -6.18 9.17
CA VAL A 345 12.63 -7.04 8.34
C VAL A 345 12.28 -8.48 8.71
N VAL A 346 11.88 -9.26 7.73
CA VAL A 346 11.42 -10.64 7.94
C VAL A 346 12.20 -11.59 7.03
N LYS A 347 12.31 -12.86 7.44
CA LYS A 347 12.92 -13.93 6.64
C LYS A 347 11.94 -15.09 6.52
N LEU A 348 11.96 -15.75 5.37
CA LEU A 348 11.25 -17.01 5.14
C LEU A 348 11.71 -18.06 6.17
N SER A 349 10.76 -18.61 6.92
CA SER A 349 11.05 -19.77 7.76
C SER A 349 11.28 -21.00 6.86
N VAL A 350 12.27 -21.82 7.23
CA VAL A 350 12.65 -23.02 6.48
C VAL A 350 11.70 -24.20 6.81
N THR A 351 10.75 -24.03 7.74
CA THR A 351 9.93 -25.11 8.31
C THR A 351 8.43 -24.96 8.03
N SER A 352 7.86 -26.09 7.59
CA SER A 352 6.44 -26.47 7.43
C SER A 352 5.49 -25.53 6.66
N VAL A 353 4.62 -26.16 5.85
CA VAL A 353 3.45 -25.51 5.26
C VAL A 353 2.45 -25.25 6.39
N ASN A 354 2.13 -23.98 6.62
CA ASN A 354 1.17 -23.54 7.61
C ASN A 354 -0.19 -23.30 6.93
N CYS A 355 -1.24 -23.55 7.71
CA CYS A 355 -2.63 -23.53 7.27
C CYS A 355 -3.43 -22.60 8.17
N ILE A 356 -4.18 -21.66 7.59
CA ILE A 356 -4.94 -20.64 8.32
C ILE A 356 -6.37 -20.60 7.78
N PRO A 357 -7.40 -20.73 8.64
CA PRO A 357 -8.79 -20.63 8.20
C PRO A 357 -9.14 -19.15 7.92
N MET A 358 -9.89 -18.91 6.86
CA MET A 358 -10.41 -17.57 6.54
C MET A 358 -11.81 -17.42 7.17
N GLN A 359 -11.90 -16.63 8.25
CA GLN A 359 -13.15 -16.31 8.96
C GLN A 359 -13.45 -14.80 8.93
#